data_AF-A0A2C9LF80-F1
#
_entry.id   AF-A0A2C9LF80-F1
#
_cell.length_a   1.000
_cell.length_b   1.000
_cell.length_c   1.000
_cell.angle_alpha   90.00
_cell.angle_beta   90.00
_cell.angle_gamma   90.00
#
_symmetry.space_group_name_H-M   'P 1'
#
loop_
_entity.id
_entity.type
_entity.pdbx_description
1 polymer ?
#
loop_
_entity_poly.entity_id
_entity_poly.type
_entity_poly.pdbx_seq_one_letter_code
_entity_poly.pdbx_strand_id
1 'polypeptide(L)'
;IGNSFTSYPGECGYLVSPSSMATGSLDSWIINGASGTYITIVVLEIDMDSTSCSTNYLEISEAYRNLLNKTCVRSDSTLRFHASISSRLTVFYRKASIAYRGFRAIYYTRSWYSELYESKGYIVSPGYPASYEDHMNRTWLISVASGRIINA
;
A
#
# COMPACT_ATOMS: atom_id res chain seq x y z
N ILE A 1 2.06 9.32 -17.03
CA ILE A 1 2.81 8.06 -17.18
C ILE A 1 2.73 7.40 -15.81
N GLY A 2 2.19 6.18 -15.72
CA GLY A 2 2.08 5.45 -14.47
C GLY A 2 2.85 4.14 -14.59
N ASN A 3 3.48 3.70 -13.51
CA ASN A 3 4.18 2.43 -13.47
C ASN A 3 3.17 1.33 -13.12
N SER A 4 2.87 0.45 -14.07
CA SER A 4 2.03 -0.73 -13.83
C SER A 4 2.92 -1.95 -13.72
N PHE A 5 2.77 -2.72 -12.66
CA PHE A 5 3.48 -3.98 -12.49
C PHE A 5 2.55 -5.06 -11.95
N THR A 6 2.88 -6.30 -12.28
CA THR A 6 2.19 -7.50 -11.82
C THR A 6 2.89 -8.00 -10.57
N SER A 7 2.13 -8.39 -9.56
CA SER A 7 2.63 -8.98 -8.32
C SER A 7 1.92 -10.30 -8.04
N TYR A 8 2.67 -11.35 -7.75
CA TYR A 8 2.17 -12.68 -7.46
C TYR A 8 1.86 -12.84 -5.96
N PRO A 9 1.00 -13.82 -5.58
CA PRO A 9 0.74 -14.10 -4.17
C PRO A 9 2.03 -14.36 -3.38
N GLY A 10 2.17 -13.74 -2.22
CA GLY A 10 3.37 -13.85 -1.38
C GLY A 10 4.44 -12.80 -1.70
N GLU A 11 4.33 -12.07 -2.81
CA GLU A 11 5.27 -11.00 -3.12
C GLU A 11 4.97 -9.71 -2.36
N CYS A 12 6.03 -8.93 -2.14
CA CYS A 12 5.97 -7.61 -1.54
C CYS A 12 6.91 -6.65 -2.29
N GLY A 13 6.69 -5.36 -2.10
CA GLY A 13 7.53 -4.33 -2.71
C GLY A 13 7.33 -2.96 -2.09
N TYR A 14 8.23 -2.03 -2.42
CA TYR A 14 8.19 -0.67 -1.89
C TYR A 14 7.68 0.32 -2.93
N LEU A 15 6.88 1.27 -2.46
CA LEU A 15 6.51 2.47 -3.21
C LEU A 15 7.18 3.67 -2.54
N VAL A 16 7.84 4.48 -3.35
CA VAL A 16 8.48 5.72 -2.91
C VAL A 16 8.18 6.82 -3.90
N SER A 17 7.84 7.99 -3.40
CA SER A 17 7.70 9.18 -4.25
C SER A 17 8.99 9.46 -5.01
N PRO A 18 8.96 9.71 -6.33
CA PRO A 18 10.17 9.99 -7.09
C PRO A 18 10.77 11.35 -6.70
N SER A 19 12.05 11.38 -6.38
CA SER A 19 12.75 12.61 -5.99
C SER A 19 12.80 13.64 -7.13
N SER A 20 12.96 13.19 -8.37
CA SER A 20 13.04 13.99 -9.61
C SER A 20 11.70 14.46 -10.17
N MET A 21 10.58 14.11 -9.52
CA MET A 21 9.25 14.48 -9.97
C MET A 21 9.06 16.01 -9.98
N ALA A 22 8.57 16.56 -11.09
CA ALA A 22 8.35 18.00 -11.25
C ALA A 22 7.16 18.50 -10.39
N THR A 23 7.22 19.74 -9.94
CA THR A 23 6.12 20.39 -9.21
C THR A 23 4.85 20.42 -10.08
N GLY A 24 3.70 20.09 -9.47
CA GLY A 24 2.39 20.03 -10.10
C GLY A 24 2.06 18.71 -10.80
N SER A 25 3.06 17.85 -11.00
CA SER A 25 2.88 16.57 -11.69
C SER A 25 2.14 15.53 -10.83
N LEU A 26 1.60 14.52 -11.50
CA LEU A 26 0.88 13.38 -10.94
C LEU A 26 1.58 12.11 -11.42
N ASP A 27 1.94 11.24 -10.49
CA ASP A 27 2.44 9.90 -10.76
C ASP A 27 1.50 8.86 -10.15
N SER A 28 1.56 7.63 -10.64
CA SER A 28 0.73 6.55 -10.16
C SER A 28 1.40 5.19 -10.26
N TRP A 29 1.15 4.34 -9.27
CA TRP A 29 1.52 2.93 -9.25
C TRP A 29 0.27 2.08 -9.33
N ILE A 30 0.24 1.14 -10.27
CA ILE A 30 -0.83 0.15 -10.40
C ILE A 30 -0.24 -1.21 -10.02
N ILE A 31 -0.73 -1.77 -8.92
CA ILE A 31 -0.36 -3.10 -8.44
C ILE A 31 -1.46 -4.05 -8.91
N ASN A 32 -1.11 -5.03 -9.74
CA ASN A 32 -2.04 -6.05 -10.23
C ASN A 32 -1.67 -7.42 -9.67
N GLY A 33 -2.58 -8.02 -8.92
CA GLY A 33 -2.52 -9.40 -8.46
C GLY A 33 -3.30 -10.36 -9.35
N ALA A 34 -3.08 -11.65 -9.15
CA ALA A 34 -3.87 -12.71 -9.78
C ALA A 34 -5.33 -12.71 -9.28
N SER A 35 -6.24 -13.35 -10.01
CA SER A 35 -7.63 -13.52 -9.55
C SER A 35 -7.67 -14.21 -8.18
N GLY A 36 -8.54 -13.73 -7.29
CA GLY A 36 -8.65 -14.23 -5.91
C GLY A 36 -7.57 -13.73 -4.95
N THR A 37 -6.74 -12.76 -5.37
CA THR A 37 -5.80 -12.06 -4.48
C THR A 37 -6.35 -10.72 -4.01
N TYR A 38 -5.75 -10.19 -2.94
CA TYR A 38 -5.92 -8.85 -2.45
C TYR A 38 -4.55 -8.23 -2.15
N ILE A 39 -4.49 -6.91 -2.10
CA ILE A 39 -3.28 -6.12 -1.94
C ILE A 39 -3.41 -5.31 -0.67
N THR A 40 -2.50 -5.56 0.27
CA THR A 40 -2.34 -4.72 1.46
C THR A 40 -1.27 -3.69 1.19
N ILE A 41 -1.53 -2.43 1.54
CA ILE A 41 -0.53 -1.36 1.54
C ILE A 41 -0.41 -0.77 2.94
N VAL A 42 0.83 -0.55 3.37
CA VAL A 42 1.17 0.12 4.62
C VAL A 42 1.97 1.36 4.28
N VAL A 43 1.38 2.52 4.53
CA VAL A 43 2.09 3.79 4.39
C VAL A 43 2.96 3.98 5.63
N LEU A 44 4.27 4.07 5.41
CA LEU A 44 5.29 4.12 6.45
C LEU A 44 5.56 5.56 6.88
N GLU A 45 5.68 6.45 5.90
CA GLU A 45 6.03 7.86 6.11
C GLU A 45 5.30 8.72 5.08
N ILE A 46 4.82 9.88 5.51
CA ILE A 46 4.23 10.91 4.66
C ILE A 46 4.77 12.27 5.11
N ASP A 47 5.23 13.04 4.14
CA ASP A 47 5.65 14.41 4.33
C ASP A 47 5.18 15.23 3.12
N MET A 48 4.12 15.99 3.33
CA MET A 48 3.41 16.77 2.32
C MET A 48 2.90 18.08 2.91
N ASP A 49 2.43 18.97 2.03
CA ASP A 49 1.65 20.13 2.44
C ASP A 49 0.31 19.66 3.01
N SER A 50 0.04 19.99 4.27
CA SER A 50 -1.19 19.62 4.97
C SER A 50 -2.27 20.70 4.91
N THR A 51 -2.04 21.82 4.20
CA THR A 51 -2.99 22.94 4.14
C THR A 51 -4.23 22.60 3.30
N SER A 52 -4.04 21.90 2.17
CA SER A 52 -5.12 21.43 1.31
C SER A 52 -4.68 20.23 0.48
N CYS A 53 -5.38 19.10 0.62
CA CYS A 53 -5.09 17.88 -0.15
C CYS A 53 -5.56 17.94 -1.62
N SER A 54 -5.70 19.15 -2.17
CA SER A 54 -6.10 19.39 -3.57
C SER A 54 -4.91 19.38 -4.53
N THR A 55 -3.75 19.87 -4.07
CA THR A 55 -2.55 20.03 -4.89
C THR A 55 -1.40 19.13 -4.46
N ASN A 56 -1.39 18.69 -3.20
CA ASN A 56 -0.43 17.73 -2.65
C ASN A 56 -1.20 16.60 -1.98
N TYR A 57 -1.09 15.37 -2.45
CA TYR A 57 -1.80 14.25 -1.81
C TYR A 57 -1.21 12.90 -2.19
N LEU A 58 -1.39 11.95 -1.28
CA LEU A 58 -1.39 10.52 -1.54
C LEU A 58 -2.83 10.04 -1.61
N GLU A 59 -3.19 9.36 -2.68
CA GLU A 59 -4.50 8.77 -2.86
C GLU A 59 -4.35 7.28 -3.13
N ILE A 60 -5.13 6.48 -2.41
CA ILE A 60 -5.16 5.02 -2.52
C ILE A 60 -6.58 4.67 -2.99
N SER A 61 -6.66 4.01 -4.14
CA SER A 61 -7.91 3.72 -4.82
C SER A 61 -7.95 2.26 -5.25
N GLU A 62 -9.10 1.64 -5.04
CA GLU A 62 -9.42 0.29 -5.49
C GLU A 62 -9.62 0.27 -7.02
N ALA A 63 -9.71 -0.93 -7.60
CA ALA A 63 -10.13 -1.11 -8.99
C ALA A 63 -11.33 -0.20 -9.35
N TYR A 64 -11.30 0.39 -10.56
CA TYR A 64 -12.31 1.31 -11.07
C TYR A 64 -12.46 2.67 -10.34
N ARG A 65 -11.40 3.13 -9.64
CA ARG A 65 -11.34 4.45 -8.96
C ARG A 65 -12.28 4.60 -7.77
N ASN A 66 -12.63 3.51 -7.09
CA ASN A 66 -13.28 3.63 -5.78
C ASN A 66 -12.23 4.09 -4.75
N LEU A 67 -12.44 5.29 -4.19
CA LEU A 67 -11.49 5.93 -3.29
C LEU A 67 -11.47 5.22 -1.94
N LEU A 68 -10.33 4.64 -1.56
CA LEU A 68 -10.14 4.07 -0.22
C LEU A 68 -9.64 5.12 0.76
N ASN A 69 -8.68 5.95 0.34
CA ASN A 69 -8.14 7.02 1.18
C ASN A 69 -7.51 8.12 0.34
N LYS A 70 -7.62 9.36 0.79
CA LYS A 70 -6.88 10.51 0.28
C LYS A 70 -6.33 11.31 1.44
N THR A 71 -5.02 11.50 1.48
CA THR A 71 -4.36 12.14 2.62
C THR A 71 -3.23 13.06 2.19
N CYS A 72 -3.02 14.10 2.98
CA CYS A 72 -1.87 14.97 2.93
C CYS A 72 -1.56 15.40 4.36
N VAL A 73 -0.43 14.95 4.89
CA VAL A 73 -0.01 15.24 6.26
C VAL A 73 1.46 15.64 6.24
N ARG A 74 1.84 16.49 7.19
CA ARG A 74 3.19 17.02 7.28
C ARG A 74 4.01 16.19 8.26
N SER A 75 5.15 15.69 7.79
CA SER A 75 6.18 15.02 8.61
C SER A 75 5.62 13.98 9.59
N ASP A 76 4.87 13.01 9.09
CA ASP A 76 4.20 11.97 9.87
C ASP A 76 4.73 10.57 9.52
N SER A 77 5.10 9.80 10.54
CA SER A 77 5.58 8.41 10.46
C SER A 77 4.63 7.40 11.10
N THR A 78 3.39 7.80 11.38
CA THR A 78 2.33 6.92 11.88
C THR A 78 1.92 5.95 10.77
N LEU A 79 2.01 4.65 11.06
CA LEU A 79 1.65 3.60 10.11
C LEU A 79 0.17 3.66 9.77
N ARG A 80 -0.16 3.66 8.48
CA ARG A 80 -1.53 3.62 7.97
C ARG A 80 -1.72 2.39 7.11
N PHE A 81 -2.69 1.58 7.47
CA PHE A 81 -2.97 0.30 6.84
C PHE A 81 -4.20 0.40 5.96
N HIS A 82 -4.09 -0.08 4.72
CA HIS A 82 -5.22 -0.25 3.82
C HIS A 82 -5.10 -1.60 3.12
N ALA A 83 -6.18 -2.36 3.07
CA ALA A 83 -6.24 -3.61 2.33
C ALA A 83 -7.36 -3.53 1.29
N SER A 84 -7.02 -3.85 0.05
CA SER A 84 -8.00 -3.96 -1.02
C SER A 84 -8.94 -5.13 -0.79
N ILE A 85 -10.08 -5.11 -1.47
CA ILE A 85 -10.98 -6.26 -1.63
C ILE A 85 -10.87 -6.89 -3.02
N SER A 86 -10.14 -6.26 -3.95
CA SER A 86 -9.88 -6.76 -5.28
C SER A 86 -8.40 -7.09 -5.50
N SER A 87 -8.11 -7.73 -6.63
CA SER A 87 -6.75 -8.02 -7.07
C SER A 87 -6.04 -6.82 -7.72
N ARG A 88 -6.55 -5.59 -7.58
CA ARG A 88 -5.91 -4.40 -8.16
C ARG A 88 -6.02 -3.18 -7.26
N LEU A 89 -4.87 -2.61 -6.91
CA LEU A 89 -4.76 -1.38 -6.13
C LEU A 89 -4.01 -0.32 -6.94
N THR A 90 -4.51 0.91 -6.94
CA THR A 90 -3.85 2.05 -7.55
C THR A 90 -3.48 3.09 -6.50
N VAL A 91 -2.24 3.53 -6.52
CA VAL A 91 -1.73 4.60 -5.64
C VAL A 91 -1.38 5.79 -6.51
N PHE A 92 -1.95 6.95 -6.22
CA PHE A 92 -1.67 8.21 -6.88
C PHE A 92 -0.91 9.13 -5.94
N TYR A 93 0.09 9.81 -6.48
CA TYR A 93 0.82 10.85 -5.76
C TYR A 93 0.88 12.11 -6.58
N ARG A 94 0.41 13.22 -6.01
CA ARG A 94 0.53 14.55 -6.61
C ARG A 94 1.51 15.39 -5.81
N LYS A 95 2.53 15.94 -6.49
CA LYS A 95 3.56 16.77 -5.85
C LYS A 95 3.24 18.25 -6.02
N ALA A 96 3.01 18.98 -4.93
CA ALA A 96 2.77 20.43 -5.00
C ALA A 96 4.04 21.30 -4.87
N SER A 97 5.10 20.77 -4.26
CA SER A 97 6.30 21.54 -3.95
C SER A 97 7.52 20.63 -3.77
N ILE A 98 8.70 21.20 -3.92
CA ILE A 98 9.99 20.56 -3.60
C ILE A 98 10.31 20.58 -2.10
N ALA A 99 9.54 21.32 -1.30
CA ALA A 99 9.78 21.51 0.13
C ALA A 99 9.51 20.27 1.00
N TYR A 100 8.88 19.22 0.43
CA TYR A 100 8.42 18.06 1.16
C TYR A 100 8.99 16.76 0.58
N ARG A 101 9.24 15.78 1.45
CA ARG A 101 9.91 14.51 1.06
C ARG A 101 9.00 13.55 0.28
N GLY A 102 7.68 13.71 0.36
CA GLY A 102 6.71 12.85 -0.32
C GLY A 102 6.28 11.68 0.56
N PHE A 103 6.32 10.45 0.06
CA PHE A 103 5.84 9.29 0.81
C PHE A 103 6.71 8.05 0.63
N ARG A 104 6.62 7.14 1.61
CA ARG A 104 7.14 5.77 1.50
C ARG A 104 6.10 4.79 1.98
N ALA A 105 5.88 3.73 1.21
CA ALA A 105 4.95 2.66 1.53
C ALA A 105 5.54 1.29 1.17
N ILE A 106 5.00 0.24 1.79
CA ILE A 106 5.23 -1.16 1.41
C ILE A 106 3.90 -1.79 1.04
N TYR A 107 3.87 -2.65 0.02
CA TYR A 107 2.69 -3.42 -0.33
C TYR A 107 2.99 -4.92 -0.23
N TYR A 108 1.92 -5.70 -0.04
CA TYR A 108 1.92 -7.16 -0.02
C TYR A 108 0.76 -7.69 -0.84
N THR A 109 1.03 -8.65 -1.72
CA THR A 109 -0.01 -9.38 -2.44
C THR A 109 -0.31 -10.69 -1.71
N ARG A 110 -1.57 -10.88 -1.33
CA ARG A 110 -2.02 -11.99 -0.49
C ARG A 110 -3.22 -12.67 -1.14
N SER A 111 -3.49 -13.92 -0.77
CA SER A 111 -4.59 -14.73 -1.30
C SER A 111 -5.32 -15.44 -0.16
N TRP A 112 -6.16 -16.43 -0.49
CA TRP A 112 -6.81 -17.29 0.50
C TRP A 112 -5.81 -18.05 1.40
N TYR A 113 -4.66 -18.41 0.84
CA TYR A 113 -3.56 -19.06 1.52
C TYR A 113 -2.23 -18.43 1.08
N SER A 114 -1.51 -17.81 2.01
CA SER A 114 -0.23 -17.15 1.70
C SER A 114 0.85 -17.62 2.66
N GLU A 115 1.98 -18.03 2.09
CA GLU A 115 3.18 -18.35 2.85
C GLU A 115 4.06 -17.11 2.94
N LEU A 116 4.43 -16.77 4.17
CA LEU A 116 5.15 -15.57 4.52
C LEU A 116 6.56 -15.95 4.96
N TYR A 117 7.54 -15.37 4.28
CA TYR A 117 8.96 -15.64 4.48
C TYR A 117 9.73 -14.37 4.86
N GLU A 118 9.04 -13.24 4.90
CA GLU A 118 9.62 -11.94 5.19
C GLU A 118 10.13 -11.90 6.63
N SER A 119 11.35 -11.38 6.84
CA SER A 119 11.94 -11.26 8.19
C SER A 119 11.16 -10.33 9.12
N LYS A 120 10.37 -9.41 8.55
CA LYS A 120 9.43 -8.50 9.19
C LYS A 120 8.33 -8.18 8.20
N GLY A 121 7.11 -7.95 8.67
CA GLY A 121 6.01 -7.56 7.81
C GLY A 121 4.76 -7.24 8.60
N TYR A 122 3.68 -7.00 7.88
CA TYR A 122 2.36 -6.73 8.44
C TYR A 122 1.34 -7.69 7.86
N ILE A 123 0.45 -8.19 8.70
CA ILE A 123 -0.73 -8.96 8.31
C ILE A 123 -1.93 -8.09 8.60
N VAL A 124 -2.78 -7.90 7.60
CA VAL A 124 -3.97 -7.07 7.67
C VAL A 124 -5.11 -7.83 7.04
N SER A 125 -6.30 -7.79 7.67
CA SER A 125 -7.50 -8.39 7.09
C SER A 125 -7.86 -7.69 5.78
N PRO A 126 -8.33 -8.43 4.76
CA PRO A 126 -8.86 -7.82 3.54
C PRO A 126 -9.90 -6.73 3.85
N GLY A 127 -9.93 -5.66 3.06
CA GLY A 127 -10.87 -4.55 3.24
C GLY A 127 -10.58 -3.59 4.40
N TYR A 128 -9.61 -3.86 5.28
CA TYR A 128 -9.25 -2.95 6.38
C TYR A 128 -8.94 -1.53 5.84
N PRO A 129 -9.41 -0.46 6.51
CA PRO A 129 -10.04 -0.41 7.83
C PRO A 129 -11.55 -0.68 7.86
N ALA A 130 -12.18 -0.96 6.71
CA ALA A 130 -13.58 -1.37 6.70
C ALA A 130 -13.76 -2.76 7.30
N SER A 131 -15.00 -3.11 7.66
CA SER A 131 -15.33 -4.43 8.19
C SER A 131 -14.96 -5.52 7.21
N TYR A 132 -14.35 -6.57 7.75
CA TYR A 132 -14.09 -7.80 7.02
C TYR A 132 -15.41 -8.54 6.80
N GLU A 133 -15.72 -8.95 5.57
CA GLU A 133 -16.97 -9.64 5.27
C GLU A 133 -17.04 -11.01 5.95
N ASP A 134 -18.23 -11.37 6.43
CA ASP A 134 -18.49 -12.66 7.05
C ASP A 134 -18.18 -13.80 6.07
N HIS A 135 -17.68 -14.92 6.61
CA HIS A 135 -17.36 -16.15 5.87
C HIS A 135 -16.16 -16.08 4.92
N MET A 136 -15.37 -15.02 4.92
CA MET A 136 -14.06 -15.07 4.28
C MET A 136 -13.03 -15.75 5.19
N ASN A 137 -12.58 -16.95 4.81
CA ASN A 137 -11.46 -17.61 5.48
C ASN A 137 -10.14 -17.22 4.80
N ARG A 138 -9.15 -16.83 5.60
CA ARG A 138 -7.77 -16.53 5.16
C ARG A 138 -6.79 -17.24 6.06
N THR A 139 -5.79 -17.84 5.44
CA THR A 139 -4.72 -18.55 6.12
C THR A 139 -3.38 -17.93 5.75
N TRP A 140 -2.61 -17.57 6.76
CA TRP A 140 -1.23 -17.11 6.60
C TRP A 140 -0.30 -18.12 7.29
N LEU A 141 0.55 -18.77 6.51
CA LEU A 141 1.59 -19.64 7.05
C LEU A 141 2.88 -18.82 7.17
N ILE A 142 3.33 -18.54 8.39
CA ILE A 142 4.58 -17.81 8.63
C ILE A 142 5.71 -18.82 8.82
N SER A 143 6.70 -18.77 7.93
CA SER A 143 7.83 -19.70 7.90
C SER A 143 9.14 -18.94 8.17
N VAL A 144 9.88 -19.37 9.19
CA VAL A 144 11.20 -18.81 9.54
C VAL A 144 12.28 -19.89 9.50
N ALA A 145 13.53 -19.48 9.27
CA ALA A 145 14.66 -20.41 9.26
C ALA A 145 14.85 -21.09 10.62
N SER A 146 15.42 -22.30 10.62
CA SER A 146 15.71 -23.05 11.85
C SER A 146 16.53 -22.21 12.85
N GLY A 147 16.17 -22.30 14.13
CA GLY A 147 16.78 -21.49 15.20
C GLY A 147 16.27 -20.05 15.30
N ARG A 148 15.26 -19.65 14.51
CA ARG A 148 14.55 -18.37 14.66
C ARG A 148 13.19 -18.57 15.31
N ILE A 149 12.71 -17.52 15.97
CA ILE A 149 11.37 -17.45 16.56
C ILE A 149 10.58 -16.31 15.90
N ILE A 150 9.28 -16.50 15.77
CA ILE A 150 8.35 -15.45 15.36
C ILE A 150 8.00 -14.64 16.60
N ASN A 151 8.10 -13.31 16.51
CA ASN A 151 7.67 -12.37 17.54
C ASN A 151 6.64 -11.43 16.90
N ALA A 152 5.52 -11.22 17.58
CA ALA A 152 4.34 -10.50 17.08
C ALA A 152 4.04 -9.28 17.94
#